data_AF-A0A7T5RRD8-F1
#
_entry.id   AF-A0A7T5RRD8-F1
#
_cell.length_a   1.000
_cell.length_b   1.000
_cell.length_c   1.000
_cell.angle_alpha   90.00
_cell.angle_beta   90.00
_cell.angle_gamma   90.00
#
_symmetry.space_group_name_H-M   'P 1'
#
loop_
_entity.id
_entity.type
_entity.pdbx_description
1 polymer ?
#
loop_
_entity_poly.entity_id
_entity_poly.type
_entity_poly.pdbx_seq_one_letter_code
_entity_poly.pdbx_strand_id
1 'polypeptide(L)'
;MEMHRIGEGWEGVERRLRVVNLSGPVRLLVPSLLISSAPKSTRGLSFHSGASGAIVGGALVVGSAVIGSLVGGGMGLAGALLGLWLLGSTGVVMVAGSITPIAFVKPICVRCRLLPVIKEHESIHIAGVSSEKEVWASMRQRHSAQSLALEGDAAICSFCPIPKRLAQH
;
A
#
# COMPACT_ATOMS: atom_id res chain seq x y z
N MET A 1 21.64 -13.02 14.53
CA MET A 1 20.73 -11.93 14.11
C MET A 1 21.11 -11.63 12.67
N GLU A 2 20.55 -12.42 11.74
CA GLU A 2 20.87 -12.33 10.31
C GLU A 2 20.32 -11.02 9.74
N MET A 3 21.23 -10.14 9.31
CA MET A 3 20.89 -9.08 8.37
C MET A 3 20.46 -9.74 7.07
N HIS A 4 19.15 -9.99 6.94
CA HIS A 4 18.54 -10.29 5.66
C HIS A 4 19.02 -9.22 4.67
N ARG A 5 19.70 -9.65 3.60
CA ARG A 5 20.04 -8.77 2.48
C ARG A 5 18.74 -8.12 1.99
N ILE A 6 18.57 -6.84 2.30
CA ILE A 6 17.44 -6.00 1.87
C ILE A 6 17.43 -5.85 0.34
N GLY A 7 18.33 -6.49 -0.42
CA GLY A 7 18.46 -6.34 -1.87
C GLY A 7 17.62 -7.32 -2.71
N GLU A 8 17.53 -8.60 -2.36
CA GLU A 8 17.12 -9.63 -3.34
C GLU A 8 15.61 -9.94 -3.33
N GLY A 9 14.90 -9.63 -2.24
CA GLY A 9 13.49 -10.02 -2.07
C GLY A 9 12.48 -9.10 -2.76
N TRP A 10 12.68 -7.79 -2.72
CA TRP A 10 11.68 -6.81 -3.19
C TRP A 10 11.69 -6.63 -4.71
N GLU A 11 12.81 -6.85 -5.41
CA GLU A 11 12.85 -6.80 -6.89
C GLU A 11 11.90 -7.84 -7.52
N GLY A 12 11.75 -9.00 -6.86
CA GLY A 12 10.78 -10.02 -7.23
C GLY A 12 9.33 -9.63 -6.92
N VAL A 13 9.13 -8.78 -5.91
CA VAL A 13 7.81 -8.20 -5.55
C VAL A 13 7.45 -7.10 -6.54
N GLU A 14 8.36 -6.17 -6.84
CA GLU A 14 8.15 -5.05 -7.75
C GLU A 14 7.72 -5.52 -9.15
N ARG A 15 8.37 -6.55 -9.69
CA ARG A 15 8.01 -7.17 -10.99
C ARG A 15 6.59 -7.74 -11.02
N ARG A 16 6.07 -8.16 -9.87
CA ARG A 16 4.72 -8.75 -9.72
C ARG A 16 3.71 -7.77 -9.11
N LEU A 17 4.14 -6.56 -8.75
CA LEU A 17 3.35 -5.58 -8.05
C LEU A 17 2.28 -5.01 -8.97
N ARG A 18 1.02 -5.24 -8.60
CA ARG A 18 -0.12 -4.60 -9.26
C ARG A 18 -0.38 -3.25 -8.62
N VAL A 19 -0.22 -2.19 -9.41
CA VAL A 19 -0.59 -0.83 -8.99
C VAL A 19 -2.06 -0.60 -9.30
N VAL A 20 -2.82 -0.22 -8.27
CA VAL A 20 -4.23 0.13 -8.38
C VAL A 20 -4.39 1.63 -8.14
N ASN A 21 -5.10 2.29 -9.04
CA ASN A 21 -5.43 3.70 -8.88
C ASN A 21 -6.44 3.88 -7.74
N LEU A 22 -6.08 4.67 -6.72
CA LEU A 22 -6.95 5.02 -5.59
C LEU A 22 -8.02 6.07 -5.98
N SER A 23 -8.88 5.66 -6.91
CA SER A 23 -10.03 6.42 -7.44
C SER A 23 -11.21 6.41 -6.47
N GLY A 24 -12.20 7.29 -6.69
CA GLY A 24 -13.44 7.33 -5.91
C GLY A 24 -14.14 5.95 -5.79
N PRO A 25 -14.36 5.22 -6.90
CA PRO A 25 -14.94 3.88 -6.86
C PRO A 25 -14.13 2.89 -6.01
N VAL A 26 -12.80 2.91 -6.10
CA VAL A 26 -11.94 2.02 -5.30
C VAL A 26 -12.05 2.33 -3.81
N ARG A 27 -12.14 3.61 -3.44
CA ARG A 27 -12.35 4.03 -2.05
C ARG A 27 -13.73 3.64 -1.52
N LEU A 28 -14.74 3.57 -2.40
CA LEU A 28 -16.08 3.10 -2.02
C LEU A 28 -16.12 1.57 -1.83
N LEU A 29 -15.36 0.84 -2.64
CA LEU A 29 -15.23 -0.62 -2.53
C LEU A 29 -14.42 -1.03 -1.30
N VAL A 30 -13.48 -0.18 -0.86
CA VAL A 30 -12.63 -0.41 0.31
C VAL A 30 -12.67 0.84 1.20
N PRO A 31 -13.74 1.02 1.99
CA PRO A 31 -13.98 2.21 2.81
C PRO A 31 -12.88 2.47 3.84
N SER A 32 -12.14 1.45 4.27
CA SER A 32 -10.97 1.63 5.16
C SER A 32 -9.88 2.50 4.54
N LEU A 33 -9.80 2.58 3.20
CA LEU A 33 -8.92 3.50 2.48
C LEU A 33 -9.38 4.97 2.56
N LEU A 34 -10.62 5.24 3.01
CA LEU A 34 -11.10 6.59 3.32
C LEU A 34 -10.57 7.09 4.66
N ILE A 35 -10.54 6.21 5.67
CA ILE A 35 -10.00 6.50 7.02
C ILE A 35 -8.47 6.60 6.94
N SER A 36 -7.85 5.77 6.11
CA SER A 36 -6.48 5.94 5.67
C SER A 36 -6.38 6.98 4.55
N SER A 37 -6.98 8.16 4.77
CA SER A 37 -6.50 9.43 4.22
C SER A 37 -5.12 9.69 4.81
N ALA A 38 -4.19 8.85 4.41
CA ALA A 38 -2.84 8.82 4.86
C ALA A 38 -2.27 10.23 4.64
N PRO A 39 -1.44 10.75 5.57
CA PRO A 39 -0.94 12.10 5.52
C PRO A 39 -0.41 12.42 4.12
N LYS A 40 -0.37 13.70 3.72
CA LYS A 40 0.07 14.12 2.36
C LYS A 40 1.36 13.41 1.90
N SER A 41 2.18 12.94 2.84
CA SER A 41 3.40 12.13 2.71
C SER A 41 3.24 10.67 2.24
N THR A 42 2.12 9.99 2.48
CA THR A 42 1.96 8.57 2.13
C THR A 42 1.57 8.44 0.66
N ARG A 43 2.33 7.61 -0.06
CA ARG A 43 2.25 7.50 -1.54
C ARG A 43 1.56 6.23 -2.00
N GLY A 44 1.62 5.18 -1.21
CA GLY A 44 0.78 4.00 -1.37
C GLY A 44 0.30 3.42 -0.04
N LEU A 45 -0.78 2.64 -0.15
CA LEU A 45 -1.15 1.66 0.88
C LEU A 45 -0.82 0.28 0.32
N SER A 46 -0.01 -0.45 1.07
CA SER A 46 0.42 -1.79 0.72
C SER A 46 -0.02 -2.78 1.79
N PHE A 47 -0.48 -3.95 1.35
CA PHE A 47 -0.90 -5.02 2.26
C PHE A 47 0.12 -6.15 2.26
N HIS A 48 0.29 -6.81 3.41
CA HIS A 48 1.22 -7.93 3.56
C HIS A 48 0.95 -9.02 2.50
N SER A 49 2.01 -9.49 1.84
CA SER A 49 1.93 -10.62 0.91
C SER A 49 2.17 -11.97 1.61
N GLY A 50 1.81 -13.07 0.95
CA GLY A 50 2.05 -14.44 1.44
C GLY A 50 1.08 -14.91 2.52
N ALA A 51 1.45 -16.01 3.20
CA ALA A 51 0.56 -16.73 4.12
C ALA A 51 0.02 -15.85 5.27
N SER A 52 0.86 -14.93 5.79
CA SER A 52 0.44 -13.98 6.84
C SER A 52 -0.67 -13.05 6.36
N GLY A 53 -0.57 -12.52 5.14
CA GLY A 53 -1.61 -11.70 4.51
C GLY A 53 -2.92 -12.46 4.33
N ALA A 54 -2.85 -13.73 3.92
CA ALA A 54 -4.03 -14.58 3.76
C ALA A 54 -4.72 -14.87 5.11
N ILE A 55 -3.95 -15.20 6.15
CA ILE A 55 -4.48 -15.52 7.49
C ILE A 55 -5.14 -14.29 8.12
N VAL A 56 -4.42 -13.16 8.18
CA VAL A 56 -4.93 -11.93 8.79
C VAL A 56 -6.11 -11.38 7.97
N GLY A 57 -6.00 -11.42 6.64
CA GLY A 57 -7.07 -10.99 5.75
C GLY A 57 -8.33 -11.85 5.91
N GLY A 58 -8.19 -13.17 5.96
CA GLY A 58 -9.30 -14.09 6.21
C GLY A 58 -9.96 -13.86 7.57
N ALA A 59 -9.16 -13.66 8.63
CA ALA A 59 -9.67 -13.34 9.95
C ALA A 59 -10.45 -12.01 9.97
N LEU A 60 -10.00 -10.98 9.24
CA LEU A 60 -10.72 -9.72 9.09
C LEU A 60 -12.05 -9.89 8.34
N VAL A 61 -12.08 -10.68 7.26
CA VAL A 61 -13.32 -10.97 6.52
C VAL A 61 -14.33 -11.68 7.40
N VAL A 62 -13.94 -12.81 8.02
CA VAL A 62 -14.84 -13.62 8.83
C VAL A 62 -15.24 -12.85 10.10
N GLY A 63 -14.29 -12.24 10.79
CA GLY A 63 -14.53 -11.49 12.02
C GLY A 63 -15.48 -10.32 11.79
N SER A 64 -15.29 -9.54 10.72
CA SER A 64 -16.17 -8.41 10.41
C SER A 64 -17.59 -8.83 10.05
N ALA A 65 -17.76 -9.94 9.31
CA ALA A 65 -19.07 -10.50 9.01
C ALA A 65 -19.80 -10.98 10.28
N VAL A 66 -19.09 -11.71 11.15
CA VAL A 66 -19.65 -12.25 12.40
C VAL A 66 -20.02 -11.12 13.35
N ILE A 67 -19.11 -10.17 13.61
CA ILE A 67 -19.39 -9.02 14.48
C ILE A 67 -20.54 -8.20 13.91
N GLY A 68 -20.53 -7.91 12.61
CA GLY A 68 -21.61 -7.20 11.94
C GLY A 68 -22.96 -7.89 12.09
N SER A 69 -23.00 -9.23 11.93
CA SER A 69 -24.21 -10.01 12.11
C SER A 69 -24.74 -9.96 13.54
N LEU A 70 -23.84 -10.05 14.53
CA LEU A 70 -24.22 -10.04 15.94
C LEU A 70 -24.75 -8.65 16.37
N VAL A 71 -24.09 -7.59 15.93
CA VAL A 71 -24.51 -6.20 16.19
C VAL A 71 -25.83 -5.87 15.48
N GLY A 72 -26.06 -6.41 14.29
CA GLY A 72 -27.28 -6.20 13.52
C GLY A 72 -28.54 -6.83 14.11
N GLY A 73 -28.42 -7.73 15.10
CA GLY A 73 -29.55 -8.37 15.78
C GLY A 73 -30.53 -9.03 14.79
N GLY A 74 -31.79 -8.60 14.79
CA GLY A 74 -32.83 -9.10 13.87
C GLY A 74 -32.56 -8.80 12.38
N MET A 75 -31.61 -7.91 12.08
CA MET A 75 -31.11 -7.63 10.72
C MET A 75 -29.72 -8.23 10.48
N GLY A 76 -29.43 -9.41 11.04
CA GLY A 76 -28.10 -10.03 11.01
C GLY A 76 -27.44 -10.07 9.62
N LEU A 77 -28.20 -10.35 8.55
CA LEU A 77 -27.65 -10.32 7.19
C LEU A 77 -27.20 -8.90 6.76
N ALA A 78 -28.01 -7.88 7.02
CA ALA A 78 -27.65 -6.50 6.70
C ALA A 78 -26.47 -6.03 7.54
N GLY A 79 -26.43 -6.41 8.83
CA GLY A 79 -25.31 -6.16 9.72
C GLY A 79 -24.02 -6.83 9.22
N ALA A 80 -24.09 -8.09 8.78
CA ALA A 80 -22.95 -8.80 8.21
C ALA A 80 -22.42 -8.13 6.93
N LEU A 81 -23.32 -7.72 6.03
CA LEU A 81 -22.95 -7.00 4.80
C LEU A 81 -22.30 -5.65 5.10
N LEU A 82 -22.83 -4.90 6.07
CA LEU A 82 -22.25 -3.63 6.51
C LEU A 82 -20.88 -3.82 7.17
N GLY A 83 -20.73 -4.84 8.02
CA GLY A 83 -19.45 -5.20 8.65
C GLY A 83 -18.39 -5.59 7.61
N LEU A 84 -18.78 -6.43 6.65
CA LEU A 84 -17.94 -6.80 5.51
C LEU A 84 -17.56 -5.59 4.67
N TRP A 85 -18.50 -4.69 4.39
CA TRP A 85 -18.22 -3.51 3.59
C TRP A 85 -17.23 -2.57 4.29
N LEU A 86 -17.45 -2.26 5.58
CA LEU A 86 -16.62 -1.33 6.34
C LEU A 86 -15.19 -1.84 6.60
N LEU A 87 -15.06 -3.09 7.04
CA LEU A 87 -13.77 -3.63 7.53
C LEU A 87 -13.32 -4.85 6.72
N GLY A 88 -14.25 -5.74 6.35
CA GLY A 88 -13.96 -6.97 5.62
C GLY A 88 -13.36 -6.75 4.24
N SER A 89 -13.68 -5.65 3.56
CA SER A 89 -13.08 -5.23 2.28
C SER A 89 -11.55 -5.11 2.37
N THR A 90 -11.03 -4.63 3.50
CA THR A 90 -9.58 -4.63 3.79
C THR A 90 -9.02 -6.04 3.81
N GLY A 91 -9.73 -6.96 4.48
CA GLY A 91 -9.35 -8.36 4.55
C GLY A 91 -9.35 -9.03 3.18
N VAL A 92 -10.35 -8.75 2.33
CA VAL A 92 -10.38 -9.22 0.93
C VAL A 92 -9.16 -8.72 0.16
N VAL A 93 -8.80 -7.46 0.32
CA VAL A 93 -7.62 -6.87 -0.33
C VAL A 93 -6.33 -7.52 0.19
N MET A 94 -6.23 -7.83 1.48
CA MET A 94 -5.08 -8.56 2.05
C MET A 94 -4.97 -9.98 1.50
N VAL A 95 -6.09 -10.69 1.37
CA VAL A 95 -6.13 -12.03 0.77
C VAL A 95 -5.75 -11.96 -0.70
N ALA A 96 -6.29 -11.02 -1.47
CA ALA A 96 -5.89 -10.82 -2.87
C ALA A 96 -4.39 -10.46 -2.98
N GLY A 97 -3.92 -9.58 -2.09
CA GLY A 97 -2.53 -9.16 -1.92
C GLY A 97 -1.56 -10.30 -1.60
N SER A 98 -2.06 -11.36 -0.97
CA SER A 98 -1.26 -12.55 -0.65
C SER A 98 -0.83 -13.35 -1.88
N ILE A 99 -1.65 -13.31 -2.95
CA ILE A 99 -1.41 -14.01 -4.21
C ILE A 99 -0.67 -13.10 -5.18
N THR A 100 -1.15 -11.86 -5.31
CA THR A 100 -0.54 -10.84 -6.17
C THR A 100 -0.32 -9.58 -5.34
N PRO A 101 0.92 -9.14 -5.10
CA PRO A 101 1.17 -7.90 -4.36
C PRO A 101 0.39 -6.72 -4.94
N ILE A 102 -0.28 -5.94 -4.08
CA ILE A 102 -1.08 -4.79 -4.48
C ILE A 102 -0.58 -3.54 -3.77
N ALA A 103 -0.36 -2.47 -4.54
CA ALA A 103 -0.13 -1.12 -4.02
C ALA A 103 -1.19 -0.15 -4.55
N PHE A 104 -1.86 0.56 -3.64
CA PHE A 104 -2.84 1.58 -4.00
C PHE A 104 -2.16 2.93 -4.11
N VAL A 105 -2.12 3.53 -5.30
CA VAL A 105 -1.39 4.76 -5.56
C VAL A 105 -2.36 5.89 -5.93
N LYS A 106 -2.04 7.12 -5.55
CA LYS A 106 -2.87 8.31 -5.89
C LYS A 106 -3.05 8.41 -7.42
N PRO A 107 -4.22 8.85 -7.92
CA PRO A 107 -4.47 8.94 -9.37
C PRO A 107 -3.41 9.71 -10.15
N ILE A 108 -2.96 10.85 -9.61
CA ILE A 108 -1.92 11.69 -10.21
C ILE A 108 -0.56 10.97 -10.31
N CYS A 109 -0.27 10.03 -9.41
CA CYS A 109 1.00 9.32 -9.35
C CYS A 109 1.08 8.17 -10.36
N VAL A 110 -0.06 7.67 -10.89
CA VAL A 110 -0.08 6.56 -11.86
C VAL A 110 0.52 6.96 -13.22
N ARG A 111 0.52 8.24 -13.56
CA ARG A 111 1.14 8.77 -14.78
C ARG A 111 2.42 9.57 -14.50
N CYS A 112 2.87 9.59 -13.26
CA CYS A 112 4.05 10.33 -12.85
C CYS A 112 5.32 9.60 -13.30
N ARG A 113 6.34 10.33 -13.72
CA ARG A 113 7.67 9.79 -14.05
C ARG A 113 8.30 9.03 -12.87
N LEU A 114 7.95 9.40 -11.65
CA LEU A 114 8.41 8.77 -10.41
C LEU A 114 7.64 7.49 -10.05
N LEU A 115 6.70 7.02 -10.87
CA LEU A 115 5.99 5.77 -10.60
C LEU A 115 6.91 4.58 -10.34
N PRO A 116 8.04 4.38 -11.06
CA PRO A 116 8.98 3.29 -10.74
C PRO A 116 9.54 3.42 -9.32
N VAL A 117 9.97 4.62 -8.92
CA VAL A 117 10.47 4.91 -7.57
C VAL A 117 9.39 4.68 -6.50
N ILE A 118 8.13 4.99 -6.82
CA ILE A 118 6.99 4.69 -5.94
C ILE A 118 6.79 3.18 -5.83
N LYS A 119 6.78 2.44 -6.94
CA LYS A 119 6.62 0.98 -6.92
C LYS A 119 7.71 0.30 -6.11
N GLU A 120 8.95 0.73 -6.29
CA GLU A 120 10.09 0.24 -5.53
C GLU A 120 9.89 0.49 -4.03
N HIS A 121 9.56 1.72 -3.63
CA HIS A 121 9.24 2.08 -2.25
C HIS A 121 8.17 1.15 -1.63
N GLU A 122 7.04 0.99 -2.32
CA GLU A 122 5.95 0.12 -1.83
C GLU A 122 6.34 -1.36 -1.82
N SER A 123 7.17 -1.82 -2.77
CA SER A 123 7.62 -3.21 -2.82
C SER A 123 8.50 -3.59 -1.62
N ILE A 124 9.30 -2.65 -1.11
CA ILE A 124 10.13 -2.85 0.08
C ILE A 124 9.24 -2.97 1.33
N HIS A 125 8.18 -2.17 1.42
CA HIS A 125 7.18 -2.30 2.49
C HIS A 125 6.46 -3.64 2.44
N ILE A 126 6.04 -4.09 1.25
CA ILE A 126 5.37 -5.39 1.05
C ILE A 126 6.31 -6.55 1.41
N ALA A 127 7.60 -6.41 1.11
CA ALA A 127 8.63 -7.39 1.47
C ALA A 127 8.88 -7.48 2.99
N GLY A 128 8.29 -6.60 3.80
CA GLY A 128 8.25 -6.71 5.26
C GLY A 128 8.98 -5.59 6.01
N VAL A 129 9.52 -4.59 5.33
CA VAL A 129 10.16 -3.45 6.01
C VAL A 129 9.08 -2.45 6.45
N SER A 130 8.84 -2.34 7.75
CA SER A 130 7.83 -1.40 8.29
C SER A 130 8.39 0.01 8.53
N SER A 131 9.72 0.14 8.68
CA SER A 131 10.39 1.40 9.00
C SER A 131 10.62 2.25 7.76
N GLU A 132 9.89 3.36 7.64
CA GLU A 132 10.11 4.38 6.59
C GLU A 132 11.57 4.86 6.55
N LYS A 133 12.24 4.97 7.70
CA LYS A 133 13.66 5.38 7.75
C LYS A 133 14.56 4.39 7.02
N GLU A 134 14.32 3.09 7.21
CA GLU A 134 15.08 2.02 6.57
C GLU A 134 14.79 1.94 5.07
N VAL A 135 13.53 2.09 4.67
CA VAL A 135 13.14 2.14 3.25
C VAL A 135 13.86 3.30 2.56
N TRP A 136 13.79 4.52 3.10
CA TRP A 136 14.46 5.67 2.50
C TRP A 136 15.98 5.56 2.53
N ALA A 137 16.58 4.97 3.57
CA ALA A 137 18.01 4.70 3.60
C ALA A 137 18.43 3.74 2.47
N SER A 138 17.66 2.68 2.23
CA SER A 138 17.91 1.75 1.13
C SER A 138 17.71 2.42 -0.24
N MET A 139 16.63 3.18 -0.41
CA MET A 139 16.34 3.92 -1.66
C MET A 139 17.46 4.91 -2.03
N ARG A 140 18.04 5.61 -1.05
CA ARG A 140 19.12 6.57 -1.27
C ARG A 140 20.45 5.95 -1.72
N GLN A 141 20.66 4.66 -1.48
CA GLN A 141 21.84 3.96 -2.01
C GLN A 141 21.74 3.76 -3.53
N ARG A 142 20.54 3.75 -4.09
CA ARG A 142 20.27 3.46 -5.51
C ARG A 142 19.83 4.69 -6.31
N HIS A 143 19.17 5.64 -5.65
CA HIS A 143 18.62 6.84 -6.27
C HIS A 143 19.14 8.10 -5.60
N SER A 144 19.50 9.11 -6.40
CA SER A 144 19.72 10.46 -5.92
C SER A 144 18.85 11.44 -6.70
N ALA A 145 18.52 12.59 -6.10
CA ALA A 145 17.72 13.61 -6.79
C ALA A 145 18.42 14.13 -8.07
N GLN A 146 19.75 14.13 -8.05
CA GLN A 146 20.61 14.48 -9.19
C GLN A 146 20.62 13.38 -10.26
N SER A 147 20.72 12.10 -9.88
CA SER A 147 20.70 11.00 -10.85
C SER A 147 19.37 10.88 -11.59
N LEU A 148 18.29 11.33 -10.95
CA LEU A 148 16.96 11.33 -11.53
C LEU A 148 16.57 12.66 -12.21
N ALA A 149 17.45 13.68 -12.18
CA ALA A 149 17.22 15.01 -12.75
C ALA A 149 15.85 15.60 -12.35
N LEU A 150 15.55 15.63 -11.04
CA LEU A 150 14.22 15.99 -10.52
C LEU A 150 14.01 17.49 -10.33
N GLU A 151 15.06 18.32 -10.46
CA GLU A 151 14.94 19.77 -10.34
C GLU A 151 14.24 20.36 -11.57
N GLY A 152 13.14 21.09 -11.35
CA GLY A 152 12.40 21.76 -12.42
C GLY A 152 11.52 20.88 -13.31
N ASP A 153 11.38 19.58 -12.99
CA ASP A 153 10.57 18.65 -13.79
C ASP A 153 9.06 18.91 -13.59
N ALA A 154 8.41 19.46 -14.62
CA ALA A 154 6.98 19.77 -14.64
C ALA A 154 6.09 18.51 -14.58
N ALA A 155 6.63 17.31 -14.82
CA ALA A 155 5.92 16.04 -14.69
C ALA A 155 5.87 15.52 -13.24
N ILE A 156 6.48 16.24 -12.30
CA ILE A 156 6.44 15.96 -10.86
C ILE A 156 5.50 16.94 -10.18
N CYS A 157 4.55 16.44 -9.39
CA CYS A 157 3.69 17.32 -8.62
C CYS A 157 4.49 18.07 -7.55
N SER A 158 4.18 19.35 -7.35
CA SER A 158 4.88 20.24 -6.40
C SER A 158 4.87 19.75 -4.95
N PHE A 159 3.90 18.93 -4.58
CA PHE A 159 3.77 18.33 -3.26
C PHE A 159 4.40 16.93 -3.16
N CYS A 160 5.14 16.47 -4.18
CA CYS A 160 5.80 15.17 -4.15
C CYS A 160 6.91 15.15 -3.09
N PRO A 161 6.88 14.24 -2.10
CA PRO A 161 7.94 14.18 -1.11
C PRO A 161 9.23 13.46 -1.58
N ILE A 162 9.24 12.83 -2.78
CA ILE A 162 10.38 11.98 -3.23
C ILE A 162 11.65 12.81 -3.36
N PRO A 163 11.65 13.94 -4.09
CA PRO A 163 12.87 14.71 -4.28
C PRO A 163 13.48 15.14 -2.95
N LYS A 164 12.63 15.62 -2.02
CA LYS A 164 13.06 16.01 -0.67
C LYS A 164 13.63 14.84 0.13
N ARG A 165 13.02 13.66 0.08
CA ARG A 165 13.49 12.47 0.81
C ARG A 165 14.81 11.91 0.27
N LEU A 166 15.02 12.00 -1.05
CA LEU A 166 16.27 11.58 -1.69
C LEU A 166 17.41 12.58 -1.48
N ALA A 167 17.09 13.87 -1.26
CA ALA A 167 18.07 14.91 -0.95
C ALA A 167 18.47 14.96 0.54
N GLN A 168 17.75 14.25 1.42
CA GLN A 168 18.10 14.16 2.84
C GLN A 168 19.28 13.19 3.03
N HIS A 169 20.43 13.71 3.46
CA HIS A 169 21.61 12.92 3.84
C HIS A 169 21.41 12.25 5.21
#